data_AF-A0A9E2VJ85-F1
#
_entry.id   AF-A0A9E2VJ85-F1
#
_cell.length_a   1.000
_cell.length_b   1.000
_cell.length_c   1.000
_cell.angle_alpha   90.00
_cell.angle_beta   90.00
_cell.angle_gamma   90.00
#
_symmetry.space_group_name_H-M   'P 1'
#
loop_
_entity.id
_entity.type
_entity.pdbx_description
1 polymer ?
#
loop_
_entity_poly.entity_id
_entity_poly.type
_entity_poly.pdbx_seq_one_letter_code
_entity_poly.pdbx_strand_id
1 'polypeptide(L)'
;FQKSKWELDNRTGDPYANRYLASMLGFARLADQAGDATAASAARDQAAVTAEGLVAWWERTVQEPAFGSFTNTTQLDAFINHGDKLFLALAPHRHQLALWQDLTPGIARGLRERIPMVLEAVWQRFAALCPTWPFAGAEPQVHFGENFVDTPDFALDAFRARAWLSDAPPAELAEDLDLPRCPADLDYVIKLAIILER
;
A
#
# COMPACT_ATOMS: atom_id res chain seq x y z
N PHE A 1 -1.53 11.97 -17.00
CA PHE A 1 -1.27 10.65 -17.60
C PHE A 1 -0.85 10.77 -19.05
N GLN A 2 -1.74 11.08 -20.00
CA GLN A 2 -1.38 11.16 -21.43
C GLN A 2 -0.29 12.20 -21.75
N LYS A 3 -0.43 13.44 -21.25
CA LYS A 3 0.59 14.50 -21.47
C LYS A 3 1.95 14.15 -20.88
N SER A 4 1.97 13.47 -19.73
CA SER A 4 3.19 13.05 -19.04
C SER A 4 3.73 11.72 -19.57
N LYS A 5 2.98 11.01 -20.42
CA LYS A 5 3.25 9.62 -20.83
C LYS A 5 3.61 8.71 -19.66
N TRP A 6 2.96 8.95 -18.51
CA TRP A 6 3.23 8.17 -17.31
C TRP A 6 2.65 6.76 -17.50
N GLU A 7 3.47 5.76 -17.22
CA GLU A 7 3.13 4.34 -17.19
C GLU A 7 3.82 3.72 -15.97
N LEU A 8 3.16 2.74 -15.34
CA LEU A 8 3.74 2.04 -14.20
C LEU A 8 4.78 1.05 -14.69
N ASP A 9 6.06 1.30 -14.38
CA ASP A 9 7.11 0.31 -14.54
C ASP A 9 7.00 -0.73 -13.41
N ASN A 10 6.57 -1.95 -13.75
CA ASN A 10 6.42 -3.04 -12.80
C ASN A 10 7.75 -3.51 -12.16
N ARG A 11 8.91 -3.10 -12.72
CA ARG A 11 10.25 -3.40 -12.22
C ARG A 11 10.74 -2.40 -11.18
N THR A 12 10.27 -1.17 -11.21
CA THR A 12 10.67 -0.16 -10.21
C THR A 12 9.54 0.18 -9.25
N GLY A 13 8.28 -0.01 -9.66
CA GLY A 13 7.12 0.45 -8.91
C GLY A 13 6.98 1.98 -8.94
N ASP A 14 5.93 2.47 -8.28
CA ASP A 14 5.70 3.91 -8.06
C ASP A 14 4.87 4.06 -6.76
N PRO A 15 5.30 4.89 -5.79
CA PRO A 15 4.56 5.13 -4.54
C PRO A 15 3.13 5.63 -4.75
N TYR A 16 2.84 6.24 -5.90
CA TYR A 16 1.53 6.78 -6.21
C TYR A 16 0.73 5.91 -7.20
N ALA A 17 1.17 4.68 -7.47
CA ALA A 17 0.50 3.79 -8.42
C ALA A 17 -0.99 3.59 -8.11
N ASN A 18 -1.33 3.33 -6.84
CA ASN A 18 -2.73 3.18 -6.41
C ASN A 18 -3.52 4.48 -6.62
N ARG A 19 -2.94 5.63 -6.24
CA ARG A 19 -3.56 6.96 -6.43
C ARG A 19 -3.84 7.24 -7.90
N TYR A 20 -2.90 6.94 -8.78
CA TYR A 20 -3.05 7.15 -10.22
C TYR A 20 -4.10 6.23 -10.81
N LEU A 21 -4.10 4.94 -10.45
CA LEU A 21 -5.13 4.00 -10.87
C LEU A 21 -6.53 4.46 -10.40
N ALA A 22 -6.67 4.83 -9.12
CA ALA A 22 -7.91 5.35 -8.57
C ALA A 22 -8.37 6.62 -9.30
N SER A 23 -7.43 7.52 -9.63
CA SER A 23 -7.71 8.75 -10.36
C SER A 23 -8.20 8.48 -11.79
N MET A 24 -7.63 7.50 -12.49
CA MET A 24 -8.08 7.11 -13.84
C MET A 24 -9.49 6.52 -13.79
N LEU A 25 -9.76 5.63 -12.85
CA LEU A 25 -11.09 5.04 -12.65
C LEU A 25 -12.13 6.10 -12.26
N GLY A 26 -11.77 7.03 -11.39
CA GLY A 26 -12.61 8.17 -11.00
C GLY A 26 -12.91 9.08 -12.19
N PHE A 27 -11.89 9.44 -12.96
CA PHE A 27 -12.03 10.25 -14.16
C PHE A 27 -12.91 9.57 -15.22
N ALA A 28 -12.74 8.27 -15.45
CA ALA A 28 -13.59 7.51 -16.38
C ALA A 28 -15.08 7.65 -16.02
N ARG A 29 -15.42 7.49 -14.73
CA ARG A 29 -16.80 7.63 -14.25
C ARG A 29 -17.35 9.05 -14.45
N LEU A 30 -16.54 10.07 -14.17
CA LEU A 30 -16.93 11.47 -14.38
C LEU A 30 -17.15 11.77 -15.87
N ALA A 31 -16.28 11.24 -16.74
CA ALA A 31 -16.42 11.39 -18.19
C ALA A 31 -17.69 10.71 -18.72
N ASP A 32 -18.04 9.51 -18.24
CA ASP A 32 -19.31 8.86 -18.58
C ASP A 32 -20.51 9.73 -18.18
N GLN A 33 -20.50 10.27 -16.94
CA GLN A 33 -21.57 11.11 -16.42
C GLN A 33 -21.72 12.41 -17.22
N ALA A 34 -20.63 12.93 -17.76
CA ALA A 34 -20.61 14.10 -18.62
C ALA A 34 -21.00 13.79 -20.08
N GLY A 35 -21.19 12.51 -20.45
CA GLY A 35 -21.49 12.09 -21.81
C GLY A 35 -20.27 12.04 -22.74
N ASP A 36 -19.05 12.13 -22.22
CA ASP A 36 -17.80 12.00 -22.98
C ASP A 36 -17.32 10.55 -23.00
N ALA A 37 -17.97 9.74 -23.85
CA ALA A 37 -17.66 8.32 -24.01
C ALA A 37 -16.21 8.05 -24.46
N THR A 38 -15.63 8.96 -25.26
CA THR A 38 -14.26 8.83 -25.75
C THR A 38 -13.25 8.98 -24.61
N ALA A 39 -13.38 10.04 -23.80
CA ALA A 39 -12.52 10.24 -22.65
C ALA A 39 -12.69 9.12 -21.62
N ALA A 40 -13.93 8.66 -21.40
CA ALA A 40 -14.21 7.58 -20.47
C ALA A 40 -13.56 6.25 -20.92
N SER A 41 -13.67 5.89 -22.20
CA SER A 41 -13.01 4.68 -22.75
C SER A 41 -11.50 4.77 -22.59
N ALA A 42 -10.88 5.87 -23.03
CA ALA A 42 -9.43 6.04 -22.97
C ALA A 42 -8.88 5.96 -21.54
N ALA A 43 -9.63 6.48 -20.57
CA ALA A 43 -9.27 6.41 -19.15
C ALA A 43 -9.37 4.98 -18.59
N ARG A 44 -10.39 4.21 -18.99
CA ARG A 44 -10.53 2.80 -18.62
C ARG A 44 -9.42 1.95 -19.22
N ASP A 45 -9.07 2.18 -20.49
CA ASP A 45 -7.99 1.45 -21.16
C ASP A 45 -6.66 1.68 -20.44
N GLN A 46 -6.36 2.93 -20.08
CA GLN A 46 -5.17 3.25 -19.30
C GLN A 46 -5.21 2.62 -17.90
N ALA A 47 -6.36 2.66 -17.22
CA ALA A 47 -6.54 2.05 -15.91
C ALA A 47 -6.30 0.53 -15.97
N ALA A 48 -6.76 -0.15 -17.02
CA ALA A 48 -6.54 -1.57 -17.22
C ALA A 48 -5.04 -1.88 -17.37
N VAL A 49 -4.32 -1.14 -18.22
CA VAL A 49 -2.85 -1.28 -18.37
C VAL A 49 -2.14 -1.04 -17.03
N THR A 50 -2.52 -0.01 -16.30
CA THR A 50 -1.93 0.28 -14.97
C THR A 50 -2.24 -0.83 -13.95
N ALA A 51 -3.44 -1.41 -13.99
CA ALA A 51 -3.80 -2.53 -13.12
C ALA A 51 -2.97 -3.80 -13.42
N GLU A 52 -2.69 -4.09 -14.69
CA GLU A 52 -1.76 -5.17 -15.08
C GLU A 52 -0.35 -4.92 -14.54
N GLY A 53 0.16 -3.69 -14.69
CA GLY A 53 1.45 -3.30 -14.15
C GLY A 53 1.52 -3.45 -12.62
N LEU A 54 0.43 -3.10 -11.93
CA LEU A 54 0.32 -3.22 -10.48
C LEU A 54 0.35 -4.67 -10.04
N VAL A 55 -0.41 -5.56 -10.70
CA VAL A 55 -0.39 -7.00 -10.41
C VAL A 55 1.00 -7.59 -10.63
N ALA A 56 1.66 -7.29 -11.75
CA ALA A 56 3.01 -7.77 -12.01
C ALA A 56 4.02 -7.28 -10.94
N TRP A 57 3.85 -6.05 -10.44
CA TRP A 57 4.66 -5.54 -9.34
C TRP A 57 4.43 -6.34 -8.05
N TRP A 58 3.18 -6.60 -7.67
CA TRP A 58 2.84 -7.45 -6.52
C TRP A 58 3.40 -8.87 -6.64
N GLU A 59 3.24 -9.53 -7.79
CA GLU A 59 3.78 -10.89 -7.99
C GLU A 59 5.29 -10.94 -7.83
N ARG A 60 5.99 -9.92 -8.29
CA ARG A 60 7.45 -9.82 -8.18
C ARG A 60 7.92 -9.74 -6.72
N THR A 61 7.11 -9.18 -5.80
CA THR A 61 7.49 -9.00 -4.39
C THR A 61 7.58 -10.33 -3.63
N VAL A 62 6.87 -11.36 -4.11
CA VAL A 62 6.91 -12.70 -3.51
C VAL A 62 7.87 -13.67 -4.21
N GLN A 63 8.43 -13.31 -5.36
CA GLN A 63 9.39 -14.15 -6.10
C GLN A 63 10.73 -14.36 -5.38
N GLU A 64 11.09 -13.44 -4.47
CA GLU A 64 12.28 -13.63 -3.63
C GLU A 64 11.94 -14.49 -2.41
N PRO A 65 12.92 -15.24 -1.87
CA PRO A 65 12.73 -16.00 -0.63
C PRO A 65 12.20 -15.09 0.47
N ALA A 66 11.26 -15.61 1.27
CA ALA A 66 10.83 -14.90 2.47
C ALA A 66 12.04 -14.67 3.38
N PHE A 67 12.03 -13.55 4.11
CA PHE A 67 13.04 -13.27 5.11
C PHE A 67 13.06 -14.41 6.13
N GLY A 68 14.21 -15.05 6.29
CA GLY A 68 14.44 -15.97 7.39
C GLY A 68 14.61 -15.20 8.70
N SER A 69 14.97 -15.92 9.78
CA SER A 69 15.39 -15.24 11.00
C SER A 69 16.64 -14.40 10.75
N PHE A 70 16.59 -13.13 11.16
CA PHE A 70 17.78 -12.29 11.19
C PHE A 70 18.69 -12.76 12.33
N THR A 71 19.93 -13.05 11.99
CA THR A 71 21.00 -13.42 12.91
C THR A 71 21.76 -12.21 13.43
N ASN A 72 21.68 -11.07 12.74
CA ASN A 72 22.28 -9.80 13.14
C ASN A 72 21.64 -8.58 12.42
N THR A 73 21.97 -7.38 12.86
CA THR A 73 21.40 -6.11 12.37
C THR A 73 21.85 -5.72 10.95
N THR A 74 23.00 -6.19 10.46
CA THR A 74 23.47 -5.86 9.09
C THR A 74 22.56 -6.42 8.02
N GLN A 75 21.80 -7.47 8.34
CA GLN A 75 20.79 -8.02 7.44
C GLN A 75 19.58 -7.09 7.27
N LEU A 76 19.44 -6.08 8.13
CA LEU A 76 18.43 -5.03 7.98
C LEU A 76 18.92 -3.85 7.12
N ASP A 77 20.22 -3.75 6.83
CA ASP A 77 20.78 -2.66 5.99
C ASP A 77 20.21 -2.66 4.55
N ALA A 78 19.72 -3.82 4.09
CA ALA A 78 19.03 -3.94 2.81
C ALA A 78 17.78 -3.06 2.73
N PHE A 79 17.07 -2.88 3.85
CA PHE A 79 15.87 -2.03 3.91
C PHE A 79 16.20 -0.54 3.89
N ILE A 80 17.44 -0.11 4.16
CA ILE A 80 17.85 1.31 4.27
C ILE A 80 18.35 1.89 2.95
N ASN A 81 19.25 1.19 2.26
CA ASN A 81 20.03 1.84 1.20
C ASN A 81 19.34 1.82 -0.17
N HIS A 82 18.50 0.82 -0.40
CA HIS A 82 17.88 0.58 -1.71
C HIS A 82 16.35 0.40 -1.62
N GLY A 83 15.82 0.33 -0.39
CA GLY A 83 14.51 -0.27 -0.16
C GLY A 83 14.55 -1.77 -0.46
N ASP A 84 13.40 -2.42 -0.33
CA ASP A 84 13.18 -3.75 -0.86
C ASP A 84 11.97 -3.74 -1.80
N LYS A 85 11.45 -4.91 -2.17
CA LYS A 85 10.26 -4.96 -3.03
C LYS A 85 8.98 -4.53 -2.30
N LEU A 86 8.96 -4.53 -0.97
CA LEU A 86 7.83 -4.13 -0.12
C LEU A 86 7.89 -2.63 0.25
N PHE A 87 9.11 -2.10 0.41
CA PHE A 87 9.45 -0.76 0.85
C PHE A 87 10.24 -0.04 -0.24
N LEU A 88 9.62 0.94 -0.91
CA LEU A 88 10.35 1.75 -1.89
C LEU A 88 11.21 2.79 -1.18
N ALA A 89 12.48 2.87 -1.57
CA ALA A 89 13.34 3.98 -1.20
C ALA A 89 12.93 5.26 -1.96
N LEU A 90 12.51 6.26 -1.20
CA LEU A 90 12.24 7.61 -1.66
C LEU A 90 13.35 8.52 -1.17
N ALA A 91 14.10 9.06 -2.12
CA ALA A 91 15.16 10.02 -1.82
C ALA A 91 14.58 11.26 -1.11
N PRO A 92 15.27 11.81 -0.09
CA PRO A 92 16.59 11.40 0.36
C PRO A 92 16.61 10.32 1.46
N HIS A 93 15.56 10.12 2.26
CA HIS A 93 15.64 9.29 3.49
C HIS A 93 14.32 8.60 3.89
N ARG A 94 13.40 8.29 2.96
CA ARG A 94 12.10 7.72 3.32
C ARG A 94 11.89 6.37 2.68
N HIS A 95 11.54 5.37 3.48
CA HIS A 95 10.97 4.12 2.99
C HIS A 95 9.46 4.17 3.17
N GLN A 96 8.71 3.89 2.11
CA GLN A 96 7.24 3.86 2.16
C GLN A 96 6.73 2.50 1.73
N LEU A 97 5.61 2.08 2.35
CA LEU A 97 4.79 0.92 1.96
C LEU A 97 4.07 1.22 0.64
N ALA A 98 4.84 1.39 -0.42
CA ALA A 98 4.36 1.91 -1.70
C ALA A 98 3.26 1.05 -2.33
N LEU A 99 3.25 -0.25 -2.07
CA LEU A 99 2.19 -1.16 -2.52
C LEU A 99 0.82 -0.81 -1.89
N TRP A 100 0.81 -0.21 -0.70
CA TRP A 100 -0.39 0.05 0.10
C TRP A 100 -0.74 1.52 0.19
N GLN A 101 0.23 2.38 -0.11
CA GLN A 101 0.04 3.81 -0.16
C GLN A 101 -1.14 4.19 -1.06
N ASP A 102 -2.06 4.97 -0.52
CA ASP A 102 -3.30 5.40 -1.18
C ASP A 102 -4.15 4.24 -1.76
N LEU A 103 -4.07 3.04 -1.17
CA LEU A 103 -4.94 1.94 -1.53
C LEU A 103 -6.41 2.39 -1.39
N THR A 104 -7.29 1.85 -2.23
CA THR A 104 -8.74 2.08 -2.14
C THR A 104 -9.47 0.74 -2.11
N PRO A 105 -10.69 0.66 -1.56
CA PRO A 105 -11.46 -0.59 -1.56
C PRO A 105 -11.67 -1.19 -2.94
N GLY A 106 -11.84 -0.35 -3.97
CA GLY A 106 -12.03 -0.78 -5.35
C GLY A 106 -10.78 -1.43 -5.95
N ILE A 107 -9.60 -0.83 -5.73
CA ILE A 107 -8.32 -1.41 -6.17
C ILE A 107 -8.05 -2.71 -5.42
N ALA A 108 -8.24 -2.69 -4.10
CA ALA A 108 -8.01 -3.85 -3.25
C ALA A 108 -8.87 -5.05 -3.68
N ARG A 109 -10.16 -4.83 -3.96
CA ARG A 109 -11.05 -5.87 -4.50
C ARG A 109 -10.52 -6.45 -5.82
N GLY A 110 -10.13 -5.60 -6.75
CA GLY A 110 -9.57 -6.04 -8.04
C GLY A 110 -8.28 -6.84 -7.87
N LEU A 111 -7.43 -6.49 -6.91
CA LEU A 111 -6.23 -7.28 -6.59
C LEU A 111 -6.60 -8.63 -5.95
N ARG A 112 -7.55 -8.68 -5.01
CA ARG A 112 -8.00 -9.93 -4.37
C ARG A 112 -8.60 -10.92 -5.35
N GLU A 113 -9.33 -10.43 -6.35
CA GLU A 113 -9.91 -11.28 -7.39
C GLU A 113 -8.84 -11.91 -8.30
N ARG A 114 -7.67 -11.27 -8.43
CA ARG A 114 -6.63 -11.65 -9.39
C ARG A 114 -5.46 -12.40 -8.77
N ILE A 115 -5.01 -11.99 -7.59
CA ILE A 115 -3.77 -12.46 -6.96
C ILE A 115 -3.90 -12.73 -5.45
N PRO A 116 -4.96 -13.40 -4.96
CA PRO A 116 -5.23 -13.53 -3.53
C PRO A 116 -4.07 -14.22 -2.76
N MET A 117 -3.44 -15.24 -3.35
CA MET A 117 -2.32 -15.94 -2.74
C MET A 117 -1.06 -15.06 -2.60
N VAL A 118 -0.85 -14.14 -3.54
CA VAL A 118 0.28 -13.20 -3.50
C VAL A 118 0.05 -12.19 -2.38
N LEU A 119 -1.17 -11.65 -2.27
CA LEU A 119 -1.53 -10.70 -1.22
C LEU A 119 -1.30 -11.29 0.17
N GLU A 120 -1.75 -12.53 0.39
CA GLU A 120 -1.54 -13.24 1.65
C GLU A 120 -0.05 -13.43 1.94
N ALA A 121 0.75 -13.86 0.95
CA ALA A 121 2.19 -14.05 1.14
C ALA A 121 2.92 -12.74 1.46
N VAL A 122 2.54 -11.62 0.83
CA VAL A 122 3.09 -10.30 1.16
C VAL A 122 2.68 -9.86 2.56
N TRP A 123 1.41 -10.05 2.92
CA TRP A 123 0.90 -9.71 4.25
C TRP A 123 1.65 -10.47 5.35
N GLN A 124 1.83 -11.78 5.20
CA GLN A 124 2.57 -12.60 6.17
C GLN A 124 4.03 -12.15 6.32
N ARG A 125 4.70 -11.79 5.22
CA ARG A 125 6.06 -11.23 5.25
C ARG A 125 6.10 -9.91 6.01
N PHE A 126 5.18 -9.00 5.70
CA PHE A 126 5.08 -7.72 6.40
C PHE A 126 4.82 -7.91 7.90
N ALA A 127 3.84 -8.73 8.27
CA ALA A 127 3.48 -8.93 9.68
C ALA A 127 4.63 -9.55 10.48
N ALA A 128 5.45 -10.40 9.84
CA ALA A 128 6.66 -10.95 10.46
C ALA A 128 7.79 -9.92 10.61
N LEU A 129 7.94 -9.01 9.64
CA LEU A 129 8.95 -7.94 9.66
C LEU A 129 8.58 -6.80 10.60
N CYS A 130 7.28 -6.48 10.68
CA CYS A 130 6.76 -5.32 11.36
C CYS A 130 5.71 -5.70 12.41
N PRO A 131 6.00 -6.58 13.40
CA PRO A 131 5.01 -7.06 14.37
C PRO A 131 4.28 -5.98 15.17
N THR A 132 4.87 -4.79 15.35
CA THR A 132 4.25 -3.65 16.05
C THR A 132 3.64 -2.62 15.10
N TRP A 133 3.36 -2.99 13.84
CA TRP A 133 2.83 -2.07 12.82
C TRP A 133 1.53 -1.36 13.20
N PRO A 134 0.63 -1.92 14.06
CA PRO A 134 -0.58 -1.20 14.44
C PRO A 134 -0.28 0.11 15.19
N PHE A 135 0.80 0.13 15.98
CA PHE A 135 1.16 1.21 16.89
C PHE A 135 1.82 2.38 16.16
N ALA A 136 1.09 3.49 16.03
CA ALA A 136 1.60 4.74 15.51
C ALA A 136 2.55 5.37 16.54
N GLY A 137 3.80 5.64 16.13
CA GLY A 137 4.82 6.13 17.07
C GLY A 137 5.67 5.04 17.72
N ALA A 138 5.56 3.78 17.29
CA ALA A 138 6.51 2.74 17.66
C ALA A 138 7.92 3.05 17.11
N GLU A 139 8.95 2.49 17.77
CA GLU A 139 10.32 2.51 17.26
C GLU A 139 10.35 1.88 15.86
N PRO A 140 11.14 2.42 14.90
CA PRO A 140 11.15 1.93 13.55
C PRO A 140 11.54 0.45 13.51
N GLN A 141 10.69 -0.38 12.88
CA GLN A 141 10.85 -1.82 12.98
C GLN A 141 11.92 -2.37 12.04
N VAL A 142 11.88 -1.93 10.78
CA VAL A 142 12.87 -2.29 9.76
C VAL A 142 13.59 -1.09 9.17
N HIS A 143 13.14 0.14 9.46
CA HIS A 143 13.70 1.38 8.93
C HIS A 143 14.39 2.20 10.02
N PHE A 144 15.59 1.82 10.43
CA PHE A 144 16.36 2.61 11.38
C PHE A 144 17.07 3.77 10.65
N GLY A 145 16.93 5.01 11.16
CA GLY A 145 17.43 6.23 10.52
C GLY A 145 17.21 7.50 11.36
N GLU A 146 17.15 8.68 10.74
CA GLU A 146 16.98 9.96 11.45
C GLU A 146 15.63 10.10 12.17
N ASN A 147 14.60 9.35 11.74
CA ASN A 147 13.30 9.35 12.40
C ASN A 147 13.29 8.34 13.54
N PHE A 148 12.91 8.81 14.74
CA PHE A 148 12.81 7.97 15.94
C PHE A 148 11.55 7.11 15.98
N VAL A 149 10.59 7.31 15.05
CA VAL A 149 9.32 6.58 15.01
C VAL A 149 8.83 6.37 13.59
N ASP A 150 8.06 5.30 13.38
CA ASP A 150 7.27 5.12 12.15
C ASP A 150 6.21 6.22 12.05
N THR A 151 6.08 6.81 10.86
CA THR A 151 5.11 7.86 10.60
C THR A 151 3.69 7.28 10.57
N PRO A 152 2.66 8.04 10.95
CA PRO A 152 1.30 7.47 11.06
C PRO A 152 0.67 7.02 9.74
N ASP A 153 1.12 7.55 8.60
CA ASP A 153 0.74 7.06 7.27
C ASP A 153 1.17 5.60 7.06
N PHE A 154 2.31 5.17 7.62
CA PHE A 154 2.73 3.75 7.60
C PHE A 154 1.67 2.85 8.24
N ALA A 155 1.28 3.17 9.48
CA ALA A 155 0.30 2.38 10.23
C ALA A 155 -1.09 2.45 9.58
N LEU A 156 -1.46 3.58 8.99
CA LEU A 156 -2.72 3.73 8.26
C LEU A 156 -2.75 2.89 6.99
N ASP A 157 -1.69 2.91 6.18
CA ASP A 157 -1.63 2.15 4.93
C ASP A 157 -1.58 0.64 5.19
N ALA A 158 -0.86 0.19 6.23
CA ALA A 158 -0.92 -1.19 6.71
C ALA A 158 -2.32 -1.59 7.19
N PHE A 159 -3.01 -0.71 7.91
CA PHE A 159 -4.39 -0.95 8.37
C PHE A 159 -5.36 -1.10 7.19
N ARG A 160 -5.23 -0.23 6.18
CA ARG A 160 -5.99 -0.30 4.91
C ARG A 160 -5.71 -1.60 4.17
N ALA A 161 -4.46 -2.05 4.11
CA ALA A 161 -4.09 -3.32 3.52
C ALA A 161 -4.73 -4.49 4.27
N ARG A 162 -4.66 -4.53 5.60
CA ARG A 162 -5.31 -5.58 6.40
C ARG A 162 -6.82 -5.61 6.17
N ALA A 163 -7.45 -4.44 6.20
CA ALA A 163 -8.87 -4.34 5.98
C ALA A 163 -9.23 -4.78 4.56
N TRP A 164 -8.65 -4.19 3.53
CA TRP A 164 -9.16 -4.33 2.17
C TRP A 164 -8.48 -5.43 1.34
N LEU A 165 -7.25 -5.84 1.64
CA LEU A 165 -6.57 -6.93 0.91
C LEU A 165 -6.73 -8.27 1.62
N SER A 166 -6.56 -8.31 2.94
CA SER A 166 -6.75 -9.54 3.73
C SER A 166 -8.23 -9.79 4.09
N ASP A 167 -9.10 -8.82 3.80
CA ASP A 167 -10.54 -8.87 4.12
C ASP A 167 -10.84 -9.08 5.61
N ALA A 168 -9.97 -8.60 6.50
CA ALA A 168 -10.07 -8.87 7.93
C ALA A 168 -11.44 -8.42 8.51
N PRO A 169 -12.01 -9.19 9.45
CA PRO A 169 -13.27 -8.86 10.09
C PRO A 169 -13.12 -7.64 11.03
N PRO A 170 -14.21 -6.89 11.29
CA PRO A 170 -14.17 -5.70 12.15
C PRO A 170 -13.60 -5.96 13.55
N ALA A 171 -13.86 -7.15 14.12
CA ALA A 171 -13.35 -7.53 15.43
C ALA A 171 -11.82 -7.60 15.47
N GLU A 172 -11.19 -8.21 14.45
CA GLU A 172 -9.72 -8.26 14.35
C GLU A 172 -9.13 -6.88 14.07
N LEU A 173 -9.77 -6.09 13.20
CA LEU A 173 -9.31 -4.72 12.92
C LEU A 173 -9.39 -3.83 14.17
N ALA A 174 -10.34 -4.07 15.07
CA ALA A 174 -10.43 -3.35 16.34
C ALA A 174 -9.26 -3.69 17.28
N GLU A 175 -8.66 -4.88 17.18
CA GLU A 175 -7.47 -5.25 17.94
C GLU A 175 -6.21 -4.53 17.44
N ASP A 176 -6.17 -4.16 16.16
CA ASP A 176 -5.09 -3.33 15.57
C ASP A 176 -5.37 -1.83 15.64
N LEU A 177 -6.48 -1.43 16.26
CA LEU A 177 -6.80 -0.02 16.43
C LEU A 177 -5.96 0.54 17.58
N ASP A 178 -4.88 1.22 17.24
CA ASP A 178 -4.04 1.95 18.19
C ASP A 178 -4.75 3.16 18.81
N LEU A 179 -4.18 3.75 19.86
CA LEU A 179 -4.68 4.94 20.52
C LEU A 179 -4.53 6.21 19.65
N PRO A 180 -5.45 7.19 19.75
CA PRO A 180 -5.28 8.46 19.08
C PRO A 180 -4.07 9.22 19.66
N ARG A 181 -3.20 9.75 18.80
CA ARG A 181 -1.98 10.46 19.24
C ARG A 181 -2.24 11.90 19.66
N CYS A 182 -3.32 12.49 19.16
CA CYS A 182 -3.72 13.85 19.47
C CYS A 182 -5.25 14.03 19.34
N PRO A 183 -5.81 15.12 19.89
CA PRO A 183 -7.19 15.50 19.60
C PRO A 183 -7.39 15.65 18.09
N ALA A 184 -8.46 15.04 17.56
CA ALA A 184 -8.77 15.00 16.13
C ALA A 184 -7.68 14.33 15.26
N ASP A 185 -7.03 13.27 15.76
CA ASP A 185 -6.15 12.41 14.97
C ASP A 185 -6.92 11.80 13.78
N LEU A 186 -6.67 12.33 12.58
CA LEU A 186 -7.39 11.95 11.38
C LEU A 186 -7.13 10.50 10.99
N ASP A 187 -5.92 9.98 11.23
CA ASP A 187 -5.56 8.61 10.88
C ASP A 187 -6.35 7.63 11.75
N TYR A 188 -6.48 7.92 13.05
CA TYR A 188 -7.35 7.17 13.96
C TYR A 188 -8.83 7.21 13.54
N VAL A 189 -9.34 8.40 13.18
CA VAL A 189 -10.73 8.55 12.70
C VAL A 189 -10.97 7.76 11.42
N ILE A 190 -10.01 7.74 10.49
CA ILE A 190 -10.11 6.95 9.26
C ILE A 190 -10.13 5.44 9.58
N LYS A 191 -9.25 4.96 10.47
CA LYS A 191 -9.26 3.54 10.88
C LYS A 191 -10.60 3.15 11.50
N LEU A 192 -11.16 4.00 12.36
CA LEU A 192 -12.50 3.81 12.91
C LEU A 192 -13.59 3.74 11.83
N ALA A 193 -13.56 4.67 10.87
CA ALA A 193 -14.52 4.65 9.76
C ALA A 193 -14.41 3.34 8.95
N ILE A 194 -13.19 2.87 8.68
CA ILE A 194 -12.94 1.58 8.01
C ILE A 194 -13.54 0.41 8.79
N ILE A 195 -13.41 0.39 10.13
CA ILE A 195 -14.01 -0.67 10.97
C ILE A 195 -15.54 -0.62 10.87
N LEU A 196 -16.14 0.58 10.95
CA LEU A 196 -17.60 0.76 11.02
C LEU A 196 -18.32 0.53 9.69
N GLU A 197 -17.63 0.71 8.56
CA GLU A 197 -18.20 0.50 7.22
C GLU A 197 -18.18 -0.97 6.76
N ARG A 198 -17.61 -1.88 7.56
CA ARG A 198 -17.48 -3.32 7.27
C ARG A 198 -18.52 -4.13 8.02
#